data_AF-A0A4U3AUQ6-F1
#
_entry.id   AF-A0A4U3AUQ6-F1
#
_cell.length_a   1.000
_cell.length_b   1.000
_cell.length_c   1.000
_cell.angle_alpha   90.00
_cell.angle_beta   90.00
_cell.angle_gamma   90.00
#
_symmetry.space_group_name_H-M   'P 1'
#
loop_
_entity.id
_entity.type
_entity.pdbx_description
1 polymer ?
#
loop_
_entity_poly.entity_id
_entity_poly.type
_entity_poly.pdbx_seq_one_letter_code
_entity_poly.pdbx_strand_id
1 'polypeptide(L)'
;ILQDHLLSQVLEIHDPRSDSRIDFVGGIRGLEELERLVKSGEYKAAFSLYPTSMEALLAIADAGEVMPPKSTWFEPKLRSGLFVHSLK
;
A
#
# COMPACT_ATOMS: atom_id res chain seq x y z
N ILE A 1 -4.88 -11.28 -4.92
CA ILE A 1 -6.03 -11.68 -4.07
C ILE A 1 -6.94 -10.50 -3.72
N LEU A 2 -6.58 -9.60 -2.78
CA LEU A 2 -7.47 -8.52 -2.34
C LEU A 2 -7.90 -7.62 -3.51
N GLN A 3 -6.94 -7.16 -4.31
CA GLN A 3 -7.19 -6.34 -5.49
C GLN A 3 -8.08 -7.08 -6.51
N ASP A 4 -7.67 -8.28 -6.90
CA ASP A 4 -8.26 -8.96 -8.05
C ASP A 4 -9.63 -9.52 -7.75
N HIS A 5 -9.85 -10.09 -6.56
CA HIS A 5 -11.08 -10.83 -6.25
C HIS A 5 -12.09 -10.04 -5.44
N LEU A 6 -11.66 -9.10 -4.59
CA LEU A 6 -12.57 -8.33 -3.75
C LEU A 6 -12.74 -6.91 -4.27
N LEU A 7 -11.65 -6.14 -4.36
CA LEU A 7 -11.74 -4.74 -4.76
C LEU A 7 -12.28 -4.63 -6.19
N SER A 8 -11.71 -5.38 -7.15
CA SER A 8 -12.14 -5.28 -8.54
C SER A 8 -13.45 -6.03 -8.83
N GLN A 9 -13.65 -7.27 -8.38
CA GLN A 9 -14.85 -8.04 -8.79
C GLN A 9 -16.10 -7.72 -7.97
N VAL A 10 -15.95 -7.37 -6.68
CA VAL A 10 -17.10 -7.22 -5.77
C VAL A 10 -17.40 -5.75 -5.50
N LEU A 11 -16.36 -4.94 -5.30
CA LEU A 11 -16.52 -3.52 -4.98
C LEU A 11 -16.39 -2.60 -6.22
N GLU A 12 -16.03 -3.17 -7.36
CA GLU A 12 -15.82 -2.46 -8.63
C GLU A 12 -14.77 -1.33 -8.53
N ILE A 13 -13.76 -1.50 -7.68
CA ILE A 13 -12.61 -0.61 -7.52
C ILE A 13 -11.46 -1.19 -8.37
N HIS A 14 -11.36 -0.75 -9.62
CA HIS A 14 -10.40 -1.30 -10.58
C HIS A 14 -8.98 -0.75 -10.40
N ASP A 15 -8.83 0.57 -10.25
CA ASP A 15 -7.54 1.20 -9.93
C ASP A 15 -7.61 1.94 -8.58
N PRO A 16 -7.03 1.36 -7.51
CA PRO A 16 -7.07 1.98 -6.20
C PRO A 16 -6.16 3.22 -6.09
N ARG A 17 -5.39 3.56 -7.13
CA ARG A 17 -4.59 4.80 -7.16
C ARG A 17 -5.44 6.03 -7.53
N SER A 18 -6.59 5.83 -8.17
CA SER A 18 -7.44 6.91 -8.69
C SER A 18 -8.88 6.87 -8.20
N ASP A 19 -9.37 5.72 -7.71
CA ASP A 19 -10.74 5.61 -7.21
C ASP A 19 -10.90 6.38 -5.88
N SER A 20 -11.87 7.28 -5.82
CA SER A 20 -12.13 8.13 -4.65
C SER A 20 -12.78 7.39 -3.48
N ARG A 21 -13.21 6.14 -3.66
CA ARG A 21 -13.88 5.33 -2.62
C ARG A 21 -12.89 4.55 -1.74
N ILE A 22 -11.60 4.61 -2.05
CA ILE A 22 -10.54 3.93 -1.29
C ILE A 22 -9.47 4.94 -0.86
N ASP A 23 -8.99 4.76 0.36
CA ASP A 23 -7.89 5.56 0.91
C ASP A 23 -6.97 4.66 1.76
N PHE A 24 -5.78 5.16 2.07
CA PHE A 24 -4.71 4.40 2.70
C PHE A 24 -4.24 5.07 3.99
N VAL A 25 -4.31 4.31 5.08
CA VAL A 25 -3.71 4.71 6.35
C VAL A 25 -2.20 4.38 6.32
N GLY A 26 -1.37 5.40 6.50
CA GLY A 26 0.08 5.22 6.59
C GLY A 26 0.49 4.39 7.81
N GLY A 27 1.56 3.61 7.66
CA GLY A 27 2.00 2.61 8.65
C GLY A 27 2.19 3.15 10.06
N ILE A 28 2.64 4.40 10.21
CA ILE A 28 2.84 5.05 11.52
C ILE A 28 1.57 5.17 12.37
N ARG A 29 0.39 5.27 11.73
CA ARG A 29 -0.90 5.37 12.44
C ARG A 29 -1.45 3.99 12.85
N GLY A 30 -1.03 2.94 12.15
CA GLY A 30 -1.39 1.56 12.49
C GLY A 30 -2.88 1.22 12.42
N LEU A 31 -3.26 0.16 13.15
CA LEU A 31 -4.62 -0.39 13.17
C LEU A 31 -5.63 0.51 13.88
N GLU A 32 -5.19 1.30 14.86
CA GLU A 32 -6.07 2.17 15.65
C GLU A 32 -6.78 3.21 14.78
N GLU A 33 -6.07 3.78 13.80
CA GLU A 33 -6.68 4.73 12.86
C GLU A 33 -7.65 4.06 11.89
N LEU A 34 -7.36 2.84 11.43
CA LEU A 34 -8.29 2.06 10.62
C LEU A 34 -9.59 1.82 11.38
N GLU A 35 -9.50 1.41 12.64
CA GLU A 35 -10.68 1.22 13.49
C GLU A 35 -11.45 2.52 13.71
N ARG A 36 -10.75 3.63 13.99
CA ARG A 36 -11.37 4.93 14.20
C ARG A 36 -12.19 5.36 12.99
N LEU A 37 -11.65 5.21 11.79
CA LEU A 37 -12.28 5.59 10.52
C LEU A 37 -13.54 4.77 10.20
N VAL A 38 -13.55 3.48 10.55
CA VAL A 38 -14.76 2.65 10.40
C VAL A 38 -15.79 3.01 11.48
N LYS A 39 -15.35 3.20 12.73
CA LYS A 39 -16.22 3.57 13.86
C LYS A 39 -16.85 4.95 13.69
N SER A 40 -16.17 5.91 13.05
CA SER A 40 -16.72 7.24 12.76
C SER A 40 -17.78 7.22 11.67
N GLY A 41 -17.86 6.15 10.88
CA GLY A 41 -18.79 6.01 9.75
C GLY A 41 -18.30 6.67 8.45
N GLU A 42 -17.12 7.29 8.46
CA GLU A 42 -16.45 7.85 7.27
C GLU A 42 -16.17 6.74 6.23
N TYR A 43 -15.76 5.55 6.70
CA TYR A 43 -15.55 4.37 5.87
C TYR A 43 -16.43 3.20 6.31
N LYS A 44 -16.76 2.30 5.38
CA LYS A 44 -17.63 1.13 5.66
C LYS A 44 -16.85 -0.09 6.14
N ALA A 45 -15.60 -0.22 5.73
CA ALA A 45 -14.72 -1.33 6.09
C ALA A 45 -13.26 -0.88 5.99
N ALA A 46 -12.38 -1.62 6.67
CA ALA A 46 -10.94 -1.45 6.59
C ALA A 46 -10.28 -2.81 6.37
N PHE A 47 -9.18 -2.83 5.63
CA PHE A 47 -8.37 -4.03 5.39
C PHE A 47 -6.97 -3.80 5.95
N SER A 48 -6.50 -4.76 6.75
CA SER A 48 -5.10 -4.84 7.15
C SER A 48 -4.49 -6.09 6.53
N LEU A 49 -3.26 -5.95 6.01
CA LEU A 49 -2.54 -7.02 5.34
C LEU A 49 -1.28 -7.38 6.14
N TYR A 50 -0.90 -8.66 6.08
CA TYR A 50 0.39 -9.07 6.62
C TYR A 50 1.52 -8.38 5.88
N PRO A 51 2.56 -7.90 6.59
CA PRO A 51 3.72 -7.28 5.97
C PRO A 51 4.43 -8.30 5.08
N THR A 52 4.88 -7.85 3.91
CA THR A 52 5.73 -8.65 3.03
C THR A 52 7.11 -8.82 3.68
N SER A 53 7.70 -10.02 3.61
CA SER A 53 9.05 -10.25 4.12
C SER A 53 10.10 -9.54 3.26
N MET A 54 11.28 -9.28 3.84
CA MET A 54 12.39 -8.72 3.10
C MET A 54 12.87 -9.65 1.98
N GLU A 55 12.86 -10.98 2.18
CA GLU A 55 13.25 -11.90 1.12
C GLU A 55 12.28 -11.84 -0.06
N ALA A 56 10.97 -11.79 0.21
CA ALA A 56 9.95 -11.69 -0.84
C ALA A 56 10.05 -10.37 -1.62
N LEU A 57 10.32 -9.27 -0.92
CA LEU A 57 10.54 -7.97 -1.56
C LEU A 57 11.75 -8.01 -2.52
N LEU A 58 12.88 -8.56 -2.07
CA LEU A 58 14.10 -8.65 -2.86
C LEU A 58 13.90 -9.58 -4.08
N ALA A 59 13.25 -10.72 -3.89
CA ALA A 59 12.97 -11.66 -4.97
C ALA A 59 12.13 -11.03 -6.10
N ILE A 60 11.15 -10.20 -5.76
CA ILE A 60 10.31 -9.48 -6.74
C ILE A 60 11.13 -8.43 -7.49
N ALA A 61 12.02 -7.72 -6.80
CA ALA A 61 12.92 -6.75 -7.43
C ALA A 61 13.92 -7.44 -8.38
N ASP A 62 14.51 -8.56 -7.97
CA ASP A 62 15.44 -9.36 -8.79
C ASP A 62 14.75 -9.93 -10.04
N ALA A 63 13.45 -10.23 -9.94
CA ALA A 63 12.63 -10.67 -11.07
C ALA A 63 12.23 -9.51 -12.03
N GLY A 64 12.51 -8.26 -11.70
CA GLY A 64 12.08 -7.09 -12.48
C GLY A 64 10.57 -6.84 -12.42
N GLU A 65 9.89 -7.41 -11.43
CA GLU A 65 8.46 -7.27 -11.22
C GLU A 65 8.12 -6.11 -10.27
N VAL A 66 6.83 -5.80 -10.16
CA VAL A 66 6.33 -4.72 -9.29
C VAL A 66 5.33 -5.25 -8.27
N MET A 67 5.49 -4.83 -7.01
CA MET A 67 4.51 -5.09 -5.97
C MET A 67 3.16 -4.43 -6.31
N PRO A 68 2.03 -5.04 -5.93
CA PRO A 68 0.74 -4.37 -6.04
C PRO A 68 0.75 -3.03 -5.28
N PRO A 69 0.07 -1.99 -5.79
CA PRO A 69 0.11 -0.66 -5.19
C PRO A 69 -0.21 -0.67 -3.69
N LYS A 70 0.58 0.10 -2.92
CA LYS A 70 0.42 0.29 -1.47
C LYS A 70 0.51 -1.00 -0.63
N SER A 71 1.15 -2.04 -1.15
CA SER A 71 1.37 -3.32 -0.42
C SER A 71 2.51 -3.27 0.60
N THR A 72 3.32 -2.20 0.60
CA THR A 72 4.48 -2.03 1.49
C THR A 72 4.57 -0.58 1.98
N TRP A 73 5.00 -0.38 3.22
CA TRP A 73 5.31 0.94 3.79
C TRP A 73 6.76 0.96 4.29
N PHE A 74 7.55 1.94 3.85
CA PHE A 74 8.95 2.09 4.23
C PHE A 74 9.17 3.31 5.11
N GLU A 75 9.97 3.13 6.16
CA GLU A 75 10.45 4.23 6.99
C GLU A 75 11.98 4.18 7.15
N PRO A 76 12.66 5.35 7.09
CA PRO A 76 12.12 6.65 6.71
C PRO A 76 11.73 6.68 5.23
N LYS A 77 10.72 7.50 4.86
CA LYS A 77 10.49 7.78 3.44
C LYS A 77 11.75 8.42 2.86
N LEU A 78 12.15 7.98 1.66
CA LEU A 78 13.23 8.62 0.92
C LEU A 78 12.94 10.12 0.84
N ARG A 79 13.85 10.94 1.38
CA ARG A 79 13.72 12.39 1.27
C ARG A 79 13.84 12.75 -0.21
N SER A 80 12.86 13.46 -0.74
CA SER A 80 12.92 14.01 -2.09
C SER A 80 14.20 14.84 -2.25
N GLY A 81 15.06 14.51 -3.22
CA GLY A 81 16.29 15.27 -3.50
C GLY A 81 17.61 14.49 -3.45
N LEU A 82 17.61 13.15 -3.45
CA LEU A 82 18.84 12.38 -3.63
C LEU A 82 19.30 12.47 -5.09
N PHE A 83 20.31 13.31 -5.36
CA PHE A 83 21.02 13.35 -6.64
C PHE A 83 22.20 12.39 -6.60
N VAL A 84 22.17 11.36 -7.45
CA VAL A 84 23.31 10.46 -7.65
C VAL A 84 24.12 10.98 -8.83
N HIS A 85 25.28 11.57 -8.56
CA HIS A 85 26.28 11.90 -9.57
C HIS A 85 27.37 10.84 -9.52
N SER A 86 27.31 9.87 -10.43
CA SER A 86 28.37 8.88 -10.59
C SER A 86 29.63 9.57 -11.11
N LEU A 87 30.60 9.79 -10.24
CA LEU A 87 31.94 10.20 -10.64
C LEU A 87 32.62 8.99 -11.29
N LYS A 88 33.08 9.17 -12.52
CA LYS A 88 34.01 8.23 -13.18
C LYS A 88 35.41 8.39 -12.61
#